data_AF-U2U5C2-F1
#
_entry.id   AF-U2U5C2-F1
#
_cell.length_a   1.000
_cell.length_b   1.000
_cell.length_c   1.000
_cell.angle_alpha   90.00
_cell.angle_beta   90.00
_cell.angle_gamma   90.00
#
_symmetry.space_group_name_H-M   'P 1'
#
loop_
_entity.id
_entity.type
_entity.pdbx_description
1 polymer ?
#
loop_
_entity_poly.entity_id
_entity_poly.type
_entity_poly.pdbx_seq_one_letter_code
_entity_poly.pdbx_strand_id
1 'polypeptide(L)'
;MEFAQWVAELSVRTNRSLAGSRVFVTEDALTDDLRAAFQSWGLLPIFQREEADFIWNELPQKKELTGAEAMARAAKYMPVTRALIDRLVAKQSLEGLRIAVCLVLEPKTSVLLQELKRAGAEVGVCAPAAEVDQRVADELARRDVIVEACATWTPEQDHAAALRLLDRLRPNLIVDDGGSFARLCKLERPAISAQLIGVAEETTSGVRAFVAMEAARELSWPVVAVNDSRLKTCFDNRHGTGETCVTGMQALLGWNCFSRAEVVVIGYGPVGEGFARRICTLGADVCIVDGDPAAALRARFDGFNVADIAEAFAGADMVVSATGVRHTVSMEEMKLLRDKTILAVIGGIAHELALDDLPADALGDADTNAICELQVPDGPTLRLLAHGDGVNYTAGGGNPIEVMDLSLAVQVAAIAYLAKHKGELPAKLLRLGKDDENLIAQLALAVRGASARQVGQKSDTVPDWKLTRFSDA
;
A
#
# COMPACT_ATOMS: atom_id res chain seq x y z
N MET A 1 0.35 29.26 5.76
CA MET A 1 1.21 28.15 5.32
C MET A 1 0.78 27.77 3.92
N GLU A 2 1.72 27.41 3.05
CA GLU A 2 1.38 26.89 1.72
C GLU A 2 0.72 25.51 1.82
N PHE A 3 -0.18 25.18 0.89
CA PHE A 3 -0.85 23.88 0.87
C PHE A 3 0.14 22.71 0.81
N ALA A 4 1.14 22.82 -0.05
CA ALA A 4 2.21 21.83 -0.18
C ALA A 4 2.95 21.59 1.14
N GLN A 5 3.23 22.66 1.90
CA GLN A 5 3.88 22.57 3.21
C GLN A 5 2.96 21.92 4.24
N TRP A 6 1.69 22.33 4.30
CA TRP A 6 0.72 21.77 5.24
C TRP A 6 0.55 20.26 5.04
N VAL A 7 0.39 19.83 3.80
CA VAL A 7 0.27 18.41 3.42
C VAL A 7 1.50 17.60 3.85
N ALA A 8 2.70 18.08 3.51
CA ALA A 8 3.95 17.41 3.86
C ALA A 8 4.08 17.22 5.38
N GLU A 9 3.89 18.30 6.14
CA GLU A 9 4.04 18.27 7.59
C GLU A 9 2.93 17.48 8.28
N LEU A 10 1.68 17.58 7.81
CA LEU A 10 0.56 16.88 8.40
C LEU A 10 0.68 15.37 8.21
N SER A 11 1.05 14.91 7.01
CA SER A 11 1.29 13.50 6.70
C SER A 11 2.35 12.91 7.65
N VAL A 12 3.55 13.51 7.70
CA VAL A 12 4.66 13.05 8.56
C VAL A 12 4.29 13.02 10.04
N ARG A 13 3.56 14.01 10.54
CA ARG A 13 3.19 14.10 11.97
C ARG A 13 2.06 13.15 12.36
N THR A 14 1.28 12.68 11.38
CA THR A 14 0.04 11.93 11.67
C THR A 14 -0.02 10.51 11.18
N ASN A 15 0.65 10.20 10.07
CA ASN A 15 0.46 8.97 9.30
C ASN A 15 -1.04 8.70 9.01
N ARG A 16 -1.81 9.77 8.78
CA ARG A 16 -3.25 9.70 8.48
C ARG A 16 -3.48 10.10 7.03
N SER A 17 -4.47 9.46 6.42
CA SER A 17 -4.87 9.75 5.03
C SER A 17 -5.42 11.16 4.94
N LEU A 18 -5.01 11.92 3.93
CA LEU A 18 -5.65 13.18 3.55
C LEU A 18 -6.86 12.92 2.65
N ALA A 19 -6.74 11.97 1.73
CA ALA A 19 -7.85 11.58 0.88
C ALA A 19 -9.05 11.07 1.71
N GLY A 20 -10.22 11.64 1.43
CA GLY A 20 -11.48 11.32 2.10
C GLY A 20 -11.67 11.97 3.47
N SER A 21 -10.75 12.83 3.91
CA SER A 21 -10.85 13.52 5.21
C SER A 21 -11.59 14.83 5.14
N ARG A 22 -12.31 15.14 6.22
CA ARG A 22 -12.99 16.43 6.41
C ARG A 22 -12.01 17.44 6.98
N VAL A 23 -11.89 18.59 6.33
CA VAL A 23 -11.00 19.67 6.74
C VAL A 23 -11.82 20.88 7.13
N PHE A 24 -11.69 21.32 8.38
CA PHE A 24 -12.25 22.59 8.78
C PHE A 24 -11.49 23.74 8.12
N VAL A 25 -12.23 24.63 7.49
CA VAL A 25 -11.72 25.87 6.89
C VAL A 25 -12.79 26.95 7.04
N THR A 26 -12.39 28.19 7.30
CA THR A 26 -13.34 29.31 7.34
C THR A 26 -13.75 29.71 5.93
N GLU A 27 -14.96 30.24 5.75
CA GLU A 27 -15.44 30.69 4.43
C GLU A 27 -14.47 31.68 3.77
N ASP A 28 -13.96 32.64 4.55
CA ASP A 28 -13.00 33.64 4.07
C ASP A 28 -11.64 33.05 3.65
N ALA A 29 -11.25 31.89 4.18
CA ALA A 29 -9.97 31.25 3.88
C ALA A 29 -10.06 30.29 2.69
N LEU A 30 -11.27 29.87 2.28
CA LEU A 30 -11.48 28.90 1.21
C LEU A 30 -11.52 29.59 -0.16
N THR A 31 -10.34 29.98 -0.64
CA THR A 31 -10.17 30.50 -2.01
C THR A 31 -10.46 29.43 -3.07
N ASP A 32 -10.67 29.85 -4.33
CA ASP A 32 -10.90 28.92 -5.44
C ASP A 32 -9.70 27.98 -5.67
N ASP A 33 -8.48 28.50 -5.56
CA ASP A 33 -7.25 27.69 -5.66
C ASP A 33 -7.16 26.66 -4.54
N LEU A 34 -7.47 27.05 -3.30
CA LEU A 34 -7.46 26.13 -2.16
C LEU A 34 -8.56 25.07 -2.31
N ARG A 35 -9.73 25.45 -2.82
CA ARG A 35 -10.84 24.52 -3.10
C ARG A 35 -10.44 23.51 -4.17
N ALA A 36 -9.78 23.95 -5.25
CA ALA A 36 -9.27 23.07 -6.28
C ALA A 36 -8.20 22.12 -5.73
N ALA A 37 -7.29 22.62 -4.89
CA ALA A 37 -6.27 21.80 -4.24
C ALA A 37 -6.89 20.73 -3.32
N PHE A 38 -7.86 21.13 -2.50
CA PHE A 38 -8.61 20.20 -1.64
C PHE A 38 -9.31 19.12 -2.48
N GLN A 39 -10.01 19.51 -3.54
CA GLN A 39 -10.70 18.56 -4.41
C GLN A 39 -9.74 17.57 -5.08
N SER A 40 -8.61 18.05 -5.60
CA SER A 40 -7.60 17.17 -6.23
C SER A 40 -6.98 16.19 -5.25
N TRP A 41 -6.86 16.55 -3.97
CA TRP A 41 -6.33 15.69 -2.91
C TRP A 41 -7.43 14.86 -2.21
N GLY A 42 -8.69 15.00 -2.62
CA GLY A 42 -9.82 14.29 -2.02
C GLY A 42 -10.19 14.78 -0.61
N LEU A 43 -9.82 16.01 -0.25
CA LEU A 43 -10.17 16.66 1.00
C LEU A 43 -11.56 17.30 0.88
N LEU A 44 -12.37 17.13 1.93
CA LEU A 44 -13.73 17.66 2.00
C LEU A 44 -13.75 18.90 2.90
N PRO A 45 -13.85 20.14 2.35
CA PRO A 45 -13.97 21.33 3.19
C PRO A 45 -15.29 21.30 3.95
N ILE A 46 -15.23 21.54 5.26
CA ILE A 46 -16.39 21.70 6.14
C ILE A 46 -16.26 22.96 6.99
N PHE A 47 -17.40 23.45 7.48
CA PHE A 47 -17.48 24.69 8.26
C PHE A 47 -17.80 24.44 9.75
N GLN A 48 -18.04 23.19 10.13
CA GLN A 48 -18.16 22.75 11.53
C GLN A 48 -16.83 22.19 12.00
N ARG A 49 -16.13 22.91 12.89
CA ARG A 49 -14.80 22.50 13.37
C ARG A 49 -14.81 21.14 14.09
N GLU A 50 -15.92 20.80 14.72
CA GLU A 50 -15.97 19.69 15.68
C GLU A 50 -16.17 18.34 15.00
N GLU A 51 -16.59 18.40 13.73
CA GLU A 51 -16.73 17.25 12.85
C GLU A 51 -15.47 17.02 12.00
N ALA A 52 -14.45 17.88 12.13
CA ALA A 52 -13.29 17.86 11.25
C ALA A 52 -12.28 16.80 11.66
N ASP A 53 -11.71 16.12 10.65
CA ASP A 53 -10.59 15.23 10.83
C ASP A 53 -9.28 16.01 10.99
N PHE A 54 -9.20 17.15 10.29
CA PHE A 54 -8.09 18.11 10.33
C PHE A 54 -8.59 19.54 10.29
N ILE A 55 -7.73 20.48 10.70
CA ILE A 55 -7.99 21.90 10.57
C ILE A 55 -6.97 22.50 9.62
N TRP A 56 -7.46 23.24 8.61
CA TRP A 56 -6.60 23.94 7.67
C TRP A 56 -5.66 24.91 8.40
N ASN A 57 -4.39 24.91 7.99
CA ASN A 57 -3.33 25.76 8.55
C ASN A 57 -3.00 25.50 10.03
N GLU A 58 -3.46 24.39 10.61
CA GLU A 58 -3.03 23.87 11.91
C GLU A 58 -2.25 22.57 11.74
N LEU A 59 -1.22 22.38 12.58
CA LEU A 59 -0.40 21.17 12.60
C LEU A 59 -0.37 20.59 14.01
N PRO A 60 -0.57 19.27 14.17
CA PRO A 60 -0.43 18.63 15.46
C PRO A 60 1.02 18.73 15.96
N GLN A 61 1.22 18.67 17.28
CA GLN A 61 2.57 18.64 17.84
C GLN A 61 3.32 17.39 17.36
N LYS A 62 4.57 17.57 16.94
CA LYS A 62 5.47 16.46 16.66
C LYS A 62 5.83 15.79 17.99
N LYS A 63 5.38 14.56 18.18
CA LYS A 63 5.66 13.76 19.38
C LYS A 63 6.20 12.40 18.95
N GLU A 64 7.33 11.99 19.53
CA GLU A 64 7.76 10.61 19.45
C GLU A 64 6.86 9.75 20.34
N LEU A 65 6.19 8.79 19.73
CA LEU A 65 5.26 7.90 20.43
C LEU A 65 6.02 6.68 20.96
N THR A 66 5.67 6.23 22.17
CA THR A 66 6.02 4.88 22.61
C THR A 66 5.29 3.83 21.75
N GLY A 67 5.73 2.56 21.78
CA GLY A 67 5.06 1.48 21.06
C GLY A 67 3.57 1.40 21.41
N ALA A 68 3.22 1.44 22.69
CA ALA A 68 1.83 1.41 23.15
C ALA A 68 1.01 2.61 22.63
N GLU A 69 1.56 3.83 22.64
CA GLU A 69 0.88 5.02 22.12
C GLU A 69 0.70 4.96 20.61
N ALA A 70 1.69 4.47 19.86
CA ALA A 70 1.62 4.31 18.41
C ALA A 70 0.55 3.27 18.03
N MET A 71 0.53 2.11 18.72
CA MET A 71 -0.47 1.07 18.52
C MET A 71 -1.88 1.56 18.87
N ALA A 72 -2.04 2.31 19.97
CA ALA A 72 -3.33 2.88 20.35
C ALA A 72 -3.82 3.93 19.33
N ARG A 73 -2.90 4.73 18.79
CA ARG A 73 -3.20 5.68 17.72
C ARG A 73 -3.67 4.97 16.45
N ALA A 74 -2.97 3.90 16.04
CA ALA A 74 -3.38 3.10 14.89
C ALA A 74 -4.79 2.52 15.11
N ALA A 75 -5.02 1.88 16.26
CA ALA A 75 -6.33 1.31 16.61
C ALA A 75 -7.48 2.33 16.56
N LYS A 76 -7.22 3.58 16.98
CA LYS A 76 -8.21 4.68 16.93
C LYS A 76 -8.69 4.96 15.50
N TYR A 77 -7.79 4.89 14.52
CA TYR A 77 -8.07 5.21 13.11
C TYR A 77 -8.22 3.97 12.22
N MET A 78 -8.40 2.78 12.83
CA MET A 78 -8.72 1.53 12.13
C MET A 78 -10.09 0.93 12.51
N PRO A 79 -11.19 1.70 12.42
CA PRO A 79 -12.51 1.24 12.85
C PRO A 79 -13.16 0.21 11.91
N VAL A 80 -12.76 0.12 10.63
CA VAL A 80 -13.35 -0.82 9.67
C VAL A 80 -12.93 -2.24 9.98
N THR A 81 -11.64 -2.47 10.20
CA THR A 81 -11.08 -3.75 10.66
C THR A 81 -11.76 -4.16 11.96
N ARG A 82 -11.88 -3.23 12.92
CA ARG A 82 -12.55 -3.49 14.20
C ARG A 82 -14.00 -3.93 14.02
N ALA A 83 -14.76 -3.21 13.21
CA ALA A 83 -16.17 -3.51 12.97
C ALA A 83 -16.38 -4.87 12.27
N LEU A 84 -15.46 -5.27 11.39
CA LEU A 84 -15.49 -6.60 10.79
C LEU A 84 -15.19 -7.69 11.82
N ILE A 85 -14.17 -7.48 12.66
CA ILE A 85 -13.78 -8.43 13.71
C ILE A 85 -14.89 -8.60 14.75
N ASP A 86 -15.62 -7.54 15.12
CA ASP A 86 -16.77 -7.63 16.03
C ASP A 86 -17.82 -8.65 15.52
N ARG A 87 -18.00 -8.75 14.20
CA ARG A 87 -18.90 -9.74 13.59
C ARG A 87 -18.33 -11.17 13.66
N LEU A 88 -17.01 -11.32 13.58
CA LEU A 88 -16.33 -12.61 13.70
C LEU A 88 -16.34 -13.11 15.15
N VAL A 89 -16.14 -12.22 16.11
CA VAL A 89 -16.27 -12.50 17.55
C VAL A 89 -17.68 -13.00 17.87
N ALA A 90 -18.71 -12.30 17.40
CA ALA A 90 -20.11 -12.69 17.63
C ALA A 90 -20.45 -14.08 17.06
N LYS A 91 -19.69 -14.56 16.07
CA LYS A 91 -19.86 -15.86 15.42
C LYS A 91 -18.80 -16.89 15.83
N GLN A 92 -17.89 -16.55 16.74
CA GLN A 92 -16.74 -17.38 17.14
C GLN A 92 -15.96 -17.96 15.93
N SER A 93 -15.83 -17.18 14.87
CA SER A 93 -15.38 -17.71 13.56
C SER A 93 -13.90 -18.10 13.49
N LEU A 94 -13.08 -17.60 14.43
CA LEU A 94 -11.63 -17.85 14.46
C LEU A 94 -11.16 -18.62 15.70
N GLU A 95 -12.09 -19.12 16.52
CA GLU A 95 -11.77 -19.81 17.77
C GLU A 95 -10.93 -21.07 17.52
N GLY A 96 -9.78 -21.16 18.19
CA GLY A 96 -8.86 -22.29 18.10
C GLY A 96 -8.04 -22.35 16.80
N LEU A 97 -8.16 -21.36 15.92
CA LEU A 97 -7.30 -21.22 14.75
C LEU A 97 -5.97 -20.58 15.13
N ARG A 98 -4.90 -21.00 14.46
CA ARG A 98 -3.56 -20.44 14.62
C ARG A 98 -3.16 -19.71 13.34
N ILE A 99 -2.86 -18.42 13.44
CA ILE A 99 -2.64 -17.55 12.28
C ILE A 99 -1.23 -16.96 12.36
N ALA A 100 -0.38 -17.31 11.40
CA ALA A 100 0.90 -16.66 11.22
C ALA A 100 0.72 -15.43 10.32
N VAL A 101 1.33 -14.32 10.70
CA VAL A 101 1.32 -13.07 9.93
C VAL A 101 2.76 -12.77 9.53
N CYS A 102 3.01 -12.65 8.23
CA CYS A 102 4.26 -12.13 7.69
C CYS A 102 3.94 -10.89 6.87
N LEU A 103 4.06 -9.73 7.51
CA LEU A 103 3.80 -8.40 6.98
C LEU A 103 4.84 -7.46 7.63
N VAL A 104 5.01 -6.25 7.07
CA VAL A 104 5.73 -5.16 7.75
C VAL A 104 5.23 -5.02 9.20
N LEU A 105 6.13 -5.09 10.18
CA LEU A 105 5.78 -5.09 11.60
C LEU A 105 5.74 -3.67 12.15
N GLU A 106 4.56 -3.07 12.03
CA GLU A 106 4.32 -1.66 12.37
C GLU A 106 3.04 -1.49 13.21
N PRO A 107 2.71 -0.27 13.68
CA PRO A 107 1.53 -0.06 14.52
C PRO A 107 0.22 -0.57 13.93
N LYS A 108 0.08 -0.55 12.59
CA LYS A 108 -1.12 -0.97 11.86
C LYS A 108 -1.27 -2.49 11.87
N THR A 109 -0.20 -3.22 11.58
CA THR A 109 -0.11 -4.69 11.71
C THR A 109 -0.36 -5.16 13.15
N SER A 110 0.08 -4.38 14.14
CA SER A 110 -0.22 -4.66 15.56
C SER A 110 -1.72 -4.68 15.85
N VAL A 111 -2.53 -3.87 15.15
CA VAL A 111 -3.99 -3.85 15.29
C VAL A 111 -4.57 -5.12 14.71
N LEU A 112 -4.14 -5.53 13.51
CA LEU A 112 -4.55 -6.81 12.92
C LEU A 112 -4.32 -7.98 13.89
N LEU A 113 -3.11 -8.11 14.43
CA LEU A 113 -2.74 -9.19 15.36
C LEU A 113 -3.63 -9.20 16.61
N GLN A 114 -3.82 -8.04 17.24
CA GLN A 114 -4.64 -7.93 18.44
C GLN A 114 -6.12 -8.22 18.17
N GLU A 115 -6.63 -7.79 17.02
CA GLU A 115 -8.03 -8.03 16.64
C GLU A 115 -8.28 -9.49 16.26
N LEU A 116 -7.37 -10.14 15.53
CA LEU A 116 -7.43 -11.59 15.27
C LEU A 116 -7.41 -12.39 16.57
N LYS A 117 -6.51 -12.01 17.51
CA LYS A 117 -6.47 -12.61 18.85
C LYS A 117 -7.79 -12.42 19.60
N ARG A 118 -8.38 -11.23 19.53
CA ARG A 118 -9.70 -10.95 20.13
C ARG A 118 -10.82 -11.80 19.53
N ALA A 119 -10.73 -12.16 18.25
CA ALA A 119 -11.64 -13.09 17.60
C ALA A 119 -11.42 -14.57 17.96
N GLY A 120 -10.49 -14.88 18.86
CA GLY A 120 -10.26 -16.22 19.41
C GLY A 120 -9.12 -16.99 18.74
N ALA A 121 -8.36 -16.36 17.83
CA ALA A 121 -7.19 -16.98 17.21
C ALA A 121 -5.95 -16.88 18.12
N GLU A 122 -5.07 -17.87 18.03
CA GLU A 122 -3.68 -17.73 18.45
C GLU A 122 -2.90 -17.11 17.28
N VAL A 123 -2.08 -16.09 17.57
CA VAL A 123 -1.40 -15.32 16.52
C VAL A 123 0.10 -15.26 16.78
N GLY A 124 0.85 -15.25 15.69
CA GLY A 124 2.27 -14.94 15.74
C GLY A 124 2.72 -14.22 14.48
N VAL A 125 3.83 -13.51 14.59
CA VAL A 125 4.34 -12.62 13.55
C VAL A 125 5.83 -12.78 13.33
N CYS A 126 6.25 -12.74 12.08
CA CYS A 126 7.64 -12.54 11.66
C CYS A 126 7.70 -11.49 10.56
N ALA A 127 8.80 -10.77 10.49
CA ALA A 127 9.06 -9.78 9.45
C ALA A 127 10.59 -9.66 9.28
N PRO A 128 11.08 -9.33 8.07
CA PRO A 128 12.49 -9.00 7.87
C PRO A 128 12.91 -7.81 8.75
N ALA A 129 14.16 -7.77 9.20
CA ALA A 129 14.66 -6.75 10.12
C ALA A 129 14.40 -5.30 9.64
N ALA A 130 14.53 -5.04 8.33
CA ALA A 130 14.29 -3.73 7.73
C ALA A 130 12.83 -3.24 7.86
N GLU A 131 11.90 -4.15 8.13
CA GLU A 131 10.46 -3.90 8.17
C GLU A 131 9.91 -3.92 9.60
N VAL A 132 10.77 -3.89 10.63
CA VAL A 132 10.38 -4.02 12.04
C VAL A 132 10.45 -2.68 12.77
N ASP A 133 9.31 -2.18 13.23
CA ASP A 133 9.27 -1.21 14.33
C ASP A 133 9.50 -1.96 15.65
N GLN A 134 10.73 -1.89 16.17
CA GLN A 134 11.12 -2.61 17.38
C GLN A 134 10.24 -2.27 18.58
N ARG A 135 9.73 -1.03 18.67
CA ARG A 135 8.86 -0.63 19.80
C ARG A 135 7.52 -1.35 19.75
N VAL A 136 7.03 -1.66 18.55
CA VAL A 136 5.80 -2.43 18.32
C VAL A 136 6.04 -3.90 18.60
N ALA A 137 7.15 -4.46 18.12
CA ALA A 137 7.55 -5.84 18.39
C ALA A 137 7.63 -6.12 19.90
N ASP A 138 8.31 -5.24 20.65
CA ASP A 138 8.45 -5.34 22.10
C ASP A 138 7.10 -5.26 22.83
N GLU A 139 6.22 -4.37 22.39
CA GLU A 139 4.91 -4.18 23.01
C GLU A 139 3.94 -5.34 22.71
N LEU A 140 3.99 -5.91 21.50
CA LEU A 140 3.22 -7.11 21.15
C LEU A 140 3.68 -8.33 21.96
N ALA A 141 4.98 -8.49 22.17
CA ALA A 141 5.52 -9.57 23.00
C ALA A 141 4.98 -9.53 24.44
N ARG A 142 4.74 -8.33 24.99
CA ARG A 142 4.10 -8.14 26.31
C ARG A 142 2.61 -8.47 26.34
N ARG A 143 1.96 -8.62 25.18
CA ARG A 143 0.51 -8.85 25.02
C ARG A 143 0.20 -10.29 24.57
N ASP A 144 1.06 -11.24 24.93
CA ASP A 144 1.06 -12.66 24.55
C ASP A 144 0.79 -12.88 23.05
N VAL A 145 1.52 -12.18 22.20
CA VAL A 145 1.66 -12.50 20.77
C VAL A 145 3.01 -13.18 20.57
N ILE A 146 3.08 -14.23 19.76
CA ILE A 146 4.37 -14.85 19.40
C ILE A 146 5.08 -13.92 18.42
N VAL A 147 6.16 -13.27 18.84
CA VAL A 147 6.94 -12.36 18.00
C VAL A 147 8.29 -12.99 17.67
N GLU A 148 8.53 -13.24 16.39
CA GLU A 148 9.79 -13.73 15.84
C GLU A 148 10.29 -12.71 14.79
N ALA A 149 10.55 -11.49 15.26
CA ALA A 149 11.01 -10.36 14.45
C ALA A 149 11.88 -9.41 15.30
N CYS A 150 12.95 -8.86 14.71
CA CYS A 150 13.83 -7.89 15.37
C CYS A 150 14.50 -6.98 14.34
N ALA A 151 14.53 -5.68 14.60
CA ALA A 151 15.05 -4.68 13.66
C ALA A 151 16.57 -4.76 13.44
N THR A 152 17.30 -5.56 14.22
CA THR A 152 18.76 -5.66 14.17
C THR A 152 19.25 -7.04 13.71
N TRP A 153 18.35 -7.91 13.23
CA TRP A 153 18.73 -9.24 12.78
C TRP A 153 19.35 -9.24 11.39
N THR A 154 20.21 -10.23 11.14
CA THR A 154 20.73 -10.53 9.80
C THR A 154 19.70 -11.35 9.01
N PRO A 155 19.80 -11.42 7.67
CA PRO A 155 18.91 -12.26 6.86
C PRO A 155 18.87 -13.73 7.31
N GLU A 156 19.99 -14.30 7.77
CA GLU A 156 20.04 -15.66 8.30
C GLU A 156 19.27 -15.79 9.62
N GLN A 157 19.31 -14.77 10.47
CA GLN A 157 18.55 -14.72 11.72
C GLN A 157 17.06 -14.57 11.45
N ASP A 158 16.67 -13.76 10.47
CA ASP A 158 15.28 -13.61 10.00
C ASP A 158 14.73 -14.93 9.45
N HIS A 159 15.49 -15.62 8.60
CA HIS A 159 15.12 -16.95 8.11
C HIS A 159 14.95 -17.95 9.27
N ALA A 160 15.91 -17.99 10.20
CA ALA A 160 15.79 -18.85 11.38
C ALA A 160 14.57 -18.49 12.25
N ALA A 161 14.22 -17.22 12.35
CA ALA A 161 13.05 -16.73 13.09
C ALA A 161 11.74 -17.12 12.43
N ALA A 162 11.63 -16.98 11.11
CA ALA A 162 10.48 -17.44 10.34
C ALA A 162 10.23 -18.94 10.55
N LEU A 163 11.28 -19.76 10.53
CA LEU A 163 11.18 -21.19 10.82
C LEU A 163 10.75 -21.46 12.28
N ARG A 164 11.29 -20.72 13.26
CA ARG A 164 10.86 -20.84 14.66
C ARG A 164 9.39 -20.47 14.84
N LEU A 165 8.89 -19.46 14.14
CA LEU A 165 7.47 -19.09 14.16
C LEU A 165 6.61 -20.26 13.68
N LEU A 166 6.96 -20.86 12.54
CA LEU A 166 6.26 -22.04 12.02
C LEU A 166 6.27 -23.19 13.03
N ASP A 167 7.42 -23.48 13.62
CA ASP A 167 7.58 -24.59 14.57
C ASP A 167 6.82 -24.38 15.88
N ARG A 168 6.80 -23.15 16.40
CA ARG A 168 6.10 -22.80 17.65
C ARG A 168 4.60 -22.69 17.46
N LEU A 169 4.14 -21.97 16.44
CA LEU A 169 2.73 -21.67 16.22
C LEU A 169 2.00 -22.78 15.46
N ARG A 170 2.69 -23.50 14.57
CA ARG A 170 2.09 -24.52 13.67
C ARG A 170 0.80 -24.01 13.02
N PRO A 171 0.89 -22.92 12.22
CA PRO A 171 -0.28 -22.18 11.76
C PRO A 171 -1.24 -23.04 10.93
N ASN A 172 -2.52 -22.70 11.00
CA ASN A 172 -3.55 -23.18 10.08
C ASN A 172 -3.74 -22.21 8.92
N LEU A 173 -3.47 -20.93 9.12
CA LEU A 173 -3.65 -19.88 8.13
C LEU A 173 -2.41 -18.99 8.14
N ILE A 174 -2.06 -18.47 6.97
CA ILE A 174 -0.98 -17.51 6.81
C ILE A 174 -1.57 -16.24 6.19
N VAL A 175 -1.25 -15.09 6.77
CA VAL A 175 -1.31 -13.78 6.11
C VAL A 175 0.11 -13.47 5.64
N ASP A 176 0.28 -13.23 4.35
CA ASP A 176 1.60 -13.12 3.72
C ASP A 176 1.69 -11.83 2.88
N ASP A 177 2.89 -11.26 2.86
CA ASP A 177 3.31 -10.14 2.02
C ASP A 177 4.48 -10.59 1.15
N GLY A 178 4.23 -10.69 -0.16
CA GLY A 178 5.24 -11.11 -1.13
C GLY A 178 5.31 -12.63 -1.32
N GLY A 179 4.46 -13.39 -0.65
CA GLY A 179 4.29 -14.84 -0.79
C GLY A 179 5.51 -15.67 -0.35
N SER A 180 6.49 -15.04 0.30
CA SER A 180 7.77 -15.67 0.62
C SER A 180 7.63 -16.64 1.79
N PHE A 181 6.83 -16.30 2.81
CA PHE A 181 6.72 -17.07 4.04
C PHE A 181 5.92 -18.37 3.86
N ALA A 182 4.81 -18.33 3.11
CA ALA A 182 4.07 -19.53 2.76
C ALA A 182 4.87 -20.48 1.86
N ARG A 183 5.69 -19.94 0.95
CA ARG A 183 6.62 -20.73 0.13
C ARG A 183 7.72 -21.37 0.98
N LEU A 184 8.30 -20.61 1.92
CA LEU A 184 9.23 -21.14 2.91
C LEU A 184 8.61 -22.31 3.70
N CYS A 185 7.37 -22.13 4.18
CA CYS A 185 6.62 -23.19 4.88
C CYS A 185 6.48 -24.45 4.02
N LYS A 186 6.14 -24.32 2.73
CA LYS A 186 6.07 -25.45 1.78
C LYS A 186 7.38 -26.21 1.70
N LEU A 187 8.47 -25.48 1.48
CA LEU A 187 9.77 -26.04 1.12
C LEU A 187 10.48 -26.65 2.33
N GLU A 188 10.42 -25.97 3.47
CA GLU A 188 11.25 -26.32 4.63
C GLU A 188 10.45 -26.89 5.81
N ARG A 189 9.13 -26.78 5.79
CA ARG A 189 8.22 -27.33 6.81
C ARG A 189 7.02 -28.07 6.20
N PRO A 190 7.24 -29.07 5.33
CA PRO A 190 6.17 -29.73 4.57
C PRO A 190 5.08 -30.36 5.47
N ALA A 191 5.43 -30.85 6.66
CA ALA A 191 4.46 -31.40 7.61
C ALA A 191 3.52 -30.36 8.22
N ILE A 192 3.98 -29.11 8.39
CA ILE A 192 3.17 -27.99 8.85
C ILE A 192 2.36 -27.46 7.67
N SER A 193 3.00 -27.28 6.52
CA SER A 193 2.37 -26.87 5.27
C SER A 193 1.18 -27.75 4.87
N ALA A 194 1.27 -29.07 5.05
CA ALA A 194 0.18 -30.00 4.80
C ALA A 194 -1.06 -29.79 5.70
N GLN A 195 -0.95 -29.04 6.79
CA GLN A 195 -2.04 -28.71 7.72
C GLN A 195 -2.62 -27.31 7.47
N LEU A 196 -2.10 -26.56 6.50
CA LEU A 196 -2.63 -25.24 6.14
C LEU A 196 -4.03 -25.37 5.53
N ILE A 197 -4.91 -24.51 6.02
CA ILE A 197 -6.23 -24.25 5.46
C ILE A 197 -6.09 -23.37 4.21
N GLY A 198 -5.21 -22.37 4.25
CA GLY A 198 -4.98 -21.45 3.14
C GLY A 198 -4.07 -20.27 3.49
N VAL A 199 -3.84 -19.43 2.49
CA VAL A 199 -3.01 -18.22 2.57
C VAL A 199 -3.80 -17.01 2.07
N ALA A 200 -3.66 -15.86 2.73
CA ALA A 200 -4.13 -14.58 2.22
C ALA A 200 -2.92 -13.73 1.83
N GLU A 201 -2.83 -13.33 0.55
CA GLU A 201 -1.65 -12.69 -0.04
C GLU A 201 -1.92 -11.22 -0.42
N GLU A 202 -1.15 -10.29 0.15
CA GLU A 202 -1.39 -8.85 0.03
C GLU A 202 -0.85 -8.19 -1.23
N THR A 203 0.23 -8.72 -1.82
CA THR A 203 0.97 -7.99 -2.85
C THR A 203 0.92 -8.61 -4.23
N THR A 204 1.16 -7.74 -5.23
CA THR A 204 1.16 -8.15 -6.63
C THR A 204 2.29 -9.14 -6.92
N SER A 205 3.46 -8.95 -6.30
CA SER A 205 4.61 -9.85 -6.42
C SER A 205 4.32 -11.23 -5.84
N GLY A 206 3.74 -11.30 -4.64
CA GLY A 206 3.34 -12.57 -4.03
C GLY A 206 2.25 -13.29 -4.84
N VAL A 207 1.24 -12.57 -5.33
CA VAL A 207 0.22 -13.13 -6.24
C VAL A 207 0.88 -13.71 -7.50
N ARG A 208 1.81 -12.99 -8.15
CA ARG A 208 2.55 -13.50 -9.31
C ARG A 208 3.32 -14.79 -8.99
N ALA A 209 3.92 -14.89 -7.81
CA ALA A 209 4.60 -16.11 -7.37
C ALA A 209 3.64 -17.29 -7.24
N PHE A 210 2.44 -17.08 -6.68
CA PHE A 210 1.42 -18.13 -6.57
C PHE A 210 0.79 -18.51 -7.92
N VAL A 211 0.65 -17.56 -8.85
CA VAL A 211 0.26 -17.87 -10.24
C VAL A 211 1.28 -18.82 -10.88
N ALA A 212 2.58 -18.57 -10.70
CA ALA A 212 3.62 -19.45 -11.20
C ALA A 212 3.57 -20.85 -10.54
N MET A 213 3.31 -20.92 -9.23
CA MET A 213 3.13 -22.19 -8.52
C MET A 213 1.89 -22.96 -9.01
N GLU A 214 0.77 -22.29 -9.26
CA GLU A 214 -0.44 -22.91 -9.80
C GLU A 214 -0.18 -23.47 -11.20
N ALA A 215 0.49 -22.69 -12.07
CA ALA A 215 0.88 -23.14 -13.42
C ALA A 215 1.81 -24.35 -13.38
N ALA A 216 2.73 -24.40 -12.41
CA ALA A 216 3.62 -25.54 -12.15
C ALA A 216 2.93 -26.73 -11.46
N ARG A 217 1.65 -26.59 -11.05
CA ARG A 217 0.90 -27.59 -10.25
C ARG A 217 1.52 -27.89 -8.89
N GLU A 218 2.24 -26.93 -8.33
CA GLU A 218 2.91 -27.02 -7.02
C GLU A 218 2.09 -26.39 -5.89
N LEU A 219 1.03 -25.65 -6.20
CA LEU A 219 0.15 -25.05 -5.20
C LEU A 219 -0.70 -26.13 -4.51
N SER A 220 -0.63 -26.22 -3.17
CA SER A 220 -1.29 -27.31 -2.42
C SER A 220 -2.37 -26.83 -1.43
N TRP A 221 -2.65 -25.53 -1.39
CA TRP A 221 -3.66 -24.89 -0.56
C TRP A 221 -4.29 -23.73 -1.32
N PRO A 222 -5.54 -23.34 -0.99
CA PRO A 222 -6.15 -22.14 -1.54
C PRO A 222 -5.36 -20.90 -1.13
N VAL A 223 -5.19 -19.98 -2.08
CA VAL A 223 -4.60 -18.66 -1.84
C VAL A 223 -5.64 -17.61 -2.21
N VAL A 224 -6.04 -16.75 -1.27
CA VAL A 224 -6.88 -15.59 -1.58
C VAL A 224 -5.99 -14.41 -1.94
N ALA A 225 -6.07 -13.94 -3.18
CA ALA A 225 -5.37 -12.77 -3.66
C ALA A 225 -6.04 -11.50 -3.10
N VAL A 226 -5.60 -11.03 -1.94
CA VAL A 226 -6.09 -9.80 -1.31
C VAL A 226 -5.72 -8.58 -2.14
N ASN A 227 -4.55 -8.61 -2.79
CA ASN A 227 -4.12 -7.58 -3.73
C ASN A 227 -5.14 -7.28 -4.85
N ASP A 228 -5.88 -8.30 -5.31
CA ASP A 228 -6.84 -8.17 -6.40
C ASP A 228 -8.16 -7.51 -5.96
N SER A 229 -8.31 -7.22 -4.66
CA SER A 229 -9.50 -6.55 -4.17
C SER A 229 -9.59 -5.13 -4.68
N ARG A 230 -10.81 -4.71 -5.03
CA ARG A 230 -11.11 -3.30 -5.39
C ARG A 230 -10.75 -2.34 -4.25
N LEU A 231 -10.90 -2.79 -3.01
CA LEU A 231 -10.57 -2.00 -1.83
C LEU A 231 -9.06 -1.84 -1.60
N LYS A 232 -8.25 -2.72 -2.20
CA LYS A 232 -6.80 -2.57 -2.25
C LYS A 232 -6.41 -1.70 -3.45
N THR A 233 -6.76 -2.11 -4.67
CA THR A 233 -6.29 -1.42 -5.88
C THR A 233 -6.78 0.03 -6.00
N CYS A 234 -8.02 0.32 -5.59
CA CYS A 234 -8.60 1.66 -5.75
C CYS A 234 -8.27 2.61 -4.61
N PHE A 235 -7.79 2.11 -3.45
CA PHE A 235 -7.54 2.92 -2.27
C PHE A 235 -6.10 2.82 -1.82
N ASP A 236 -5.59 1.63 -1.52
CA ASP A 236 -4.19 1.42 -1.14
C ASP A 236 -3.23 1.97 -2.20
N ASN A 237 -3.29 1.43 -3.42
CA ASN A 237 -2.35 1.81 -4.46
C ASN A 237 -2.54 3.27 -4.91
N ARG A 238 -3.80 3.69 -5.14
CA ARG A 238 -4.10 5.02 -5.71
C ARG A 238 -4.08 6.14 -4.67
N HIS A 239 -4.65 5.91 -3.50
CA HIS A 239 -4.75 6.93 -2.47
C HIS A 239 -3.67 6.82 -1.41
N GLY A 240 -3.26 5.60 -1.01
CA GLY A 240 -2.16 5.38 -0.07
C GLY A 240 -0.80 5.65 -0.69
N THR A 241 -0.32 4.75 -1.55
CA THR A 241 1.03 4.84 -2.14
C THR A 241 1.22 6.15 -2.89
N GLY A 242 0.26 6.53 -3.74
CA GLY A 242 0.31 7.80 -4.46
C GLY A 242 0.44 9.04 -3.56
N GLU A 243 -0.06 9.01 -2.32
CA GLU A 243 0.05 10.13 -1.36
C GLU A 243 1.34 10.08 -0.54
N THR A 244 1.70 8.89 -0.07
CA THR A 244 2.83 8.72 0.83
C THR A 244 4.15 8.80 0.09
N CYS A 245 4.19 8.45 -1.20
CA CYS A 245 5.33 8.74 -2.05
C CYS A 245 5.53 10.25 -2.25
N VAL A 246 4.45 11.02 -2.48
CA VAL A 246 4.56 12.49 -2.60
C VAL A 246 5.09 13.10 -1.32
N THR A 247 4.50 12.74 -0.18
CA THR A 247 4.90 13.32 1.11
C THR A 247 6.26 12.82 1.60
N GLY A 248 6.64 11.58 1.26
CA GLY A 248 7.99 11.05 1.46
C GLY A 248 9.03 11.82 0.65
N MET A 249 8.78 12.06 -0.64
CA MET A 249 9.65 12.88 -1.48
C MET A 249 9.75 14.33 -0.97
N GLN A 250 8.67 14.92 -0.48
CA GLN A 250 8.70 16.24 0.16
C GLN A 250 9.52 16.25 1.45
N ALA A 251 9.50 15.16 2.23
CA ALA A 251 10.32 15.05 3.43
C ALA A 251 11.82 14.98 3.10
N LEU A 252 12.18 14.30 2.00
CA LEU A 252 13.56 14.15 1.54
C LEU A 252 14.10 15.38 0.82
N LEU A 253 13.29 15.97 -0.07
CA LEU A 253 13.72 17.01 -1.00
C LEU A 253 13.28 18.43 -0.61
N GLY A 254 12.45 18.56 0.42
CA GLY A 254 11.78 19.80 0.80
C GLY A 254 10.35 19.89 0.26
N TRP A 255 9.47 20.57 0.99
CA TRP A 255 8.03 20.61 0.68
C TRP A 255 7.68 21.24 -0.67
N ASN A 256 8.58 22.05 -1.23
CA ASN A 256 8.44 22.73 -2.51
C ASN A 256 9.08 21.97 -3.69
N CYS A 257 9.55 20.73 -3.49
CA CYS A 257 10.32 19.99 -4.50
C CYS A 257 9.59 19.79 -5.84
N PHE A 258 8.26 19.75 -5.83
CA PHE A 258 7.44 19.62 -7.03
C PHE A 258 7.12 20.95 -7.73
N SER A 259 7.42 22.10 -7.12
CA SER A 259 7.02 23.39 -7.68
C SER A 259 7.82 23.70 -8.95
N ARG A 260 7.13 23.78 -10.09
CA ARG A 260 7.68 24.02 -11.43
C ARG A 260 8.72 22.98 -11.86
N ALA A 261 8.67 21.79 -11.28
CA ALA A 261 9.54 20.69 -11.64
C ALA A 261 8.96 19.93 -12.83
N GLU A 262 9.80 19.60 -13.82
CA GLU A 262 9.45 18.67 -14.89
C GLU A 262 9.58 17.23 -14.37
N VAL A 263 8.43 16.57 -14.13
CA VAL A 263 8.38 15.23 -13.52
C VAL A 263 7.87 14.22 -14.53
N VAL A 264 8.72 13.24 -14.85
CA VAL A 264 8.34 12.08 -15.67
C VAL A 264 7.88 10.95 -14.77
N VAL A 265 6.67 10.45 -15.00
CA VAL A 265 6.12 9.28 -14.31
C VAL A 265 6.00 8.13 -15.31
N ILE A 266 6.73 7.05 -15.03
CA ILE A 266 6.71 5.83 -15.86
C ILE A 266 5.73 4.84 -15.24
N GLY A 267 4.66 4.54 -15.97
CA GLY A 267 3.55 3.72 -15.52
C GLY A 267 2.39 4.57 -14.97
N TYR A 268 1.27 4.53 -15.67
CA TYR A 268 0.01 5.20 -15.34
C TYR A 268 -1.05 4.23 -14.83
N GLY A 269 -0.62 3.22 -14.06
CA GLY A 269 -1.50 2.38 -13.25
C GLY A 269 -2.08 3.12 -12.04
N PRO A 270 -2.78 2.43 -11.11
CA PRO A 270 -3.39 3.09 -9.95
C PRO A 270 -2.42 3.94 -9.12
N VAL A 271 -1.19 3.47 -8.91
CA VAL A 271 -0.13 4.20 -8.17
C VAL A 271 0.28 5.46 -8.93
N GLY A 272 0.71 5.32 -10.19
CA GLY A 272 1.15 6.44 -11.02
C GLY A 272 0.05 7.49 -11.24
N GLU A 273 -1.20 7.06 -11.46
CA GLU A 273 -2.37 7.96 -11.53
C GLU A 273 -2.55 8.76 -10.23
N GLY A 274 -2.47 8.08 -9.08
CA GLY A 274 -2.60 8.69 -7.76
C GLY A 274 -1.50 9.69 -7.42
N PHE A 275 -0.27 9.38 -7.86
CA PHE A 275 0.91 10.23 -7.69
C PHE A 275 0.86 11.45 -8.62
N ALA A 276 0.67 11.23 -9.92
CA ALA A 276 0.66 12.28 -10.96
C ALA A 276 -0.37 13.38 -10.68
N ARG A 277 -1.60 13.01 -10.29
CA ARG A 277 -2.66 13.97 -9.94
C ARG A 277 -2.29 14.85 -8.74
N ARG A 278 -1.61 14.28 -7.75
CA ARG A 278 -1.23 15.01 -6.53
C ARG A 278 -0.10 16.00 -6.80
N ILE A 279 0.96 15.58 -7.48
CA ILE A 279 2.11 16.45 -7.75
C ILE A 279 1.76 17.58 -8.72
N CYS A 280 0.84 17.36 -9.66
CA CYS A 280 0.34 18.41 -10.55
C CYS A 280 -0.31 19.54 -9.75
N THR A 281 -1.11 19.22 -8.73
CA THR A 281 -1.68 20.20 -7.79
C THR A 281 -0.64 20.89 -6.92
N LEU A 282 0.54 20.28 -6.74
CA LEU A 282 1.69 20.91 -6.07
C LEU A 282 2.57 21.74 -7.02
N GLY A 283 2.16 21.87 -8.29
CA GLY A 283 2.81 22.70 -9.30
C GLY A 283 3.84 21.97 -10.18
N ALA A 284 3.85 20.64 -10.21
CA ALA A 284 4.70 19.89 -11.13
C ALA A 284 4.11 19.87 -12.55
N ASP A 285 5.00 19.97 -13.55
CA ASP A 285 4.68 19.72 -14.95
C ASP A 285 4.92 18.23 -15.23
N VAL A 286 3.81 17.47 -15.31
CA VAL A 286 3.86 16.01 -15.35
C VAL A 286 3.80 15.47 -16.78
N CYS A 287 4.79 14.66 -17.14
CA CYS A 287 4.80 13.85 -18.36
C CYS A 287 4.67 12.36 -18.01
N ILE A 288 3.75 11.67 -18.70
CA ILE A 288 3.51 10.24 -18.51
C ILE A 288 4.20 9.45 -19.62
N VAL A 289 4.89 8.38 -19.23
CA VAL A 289 5.42 7.35 -20.13
C VAL A 289 4.77 6.03 -19.73
N ASP A 290 4.15 5.31 -20.66
CA ASP A 290 3.55 4.00 -20.38
C ASP A 290 3.66 3.08 -21.60
N GLY A 291 3.99 1.81 -21.36
CA GLY A 291 4.06 0.80 -22.40
C GLY A 291 2.68 0.27 -22.84
N ASP A 292 1.63 0.47 -22.04
CA ASP A 292 0.25 0.18 -22.41
C ASP A 292 -0.38 1.40 -23.13
N PRO A 293 -0.69 1.30 -24.45
CA PRO A 293 -1.31 2.40 -25.19
C PRO A 293 -2.65 2.86 -24.62
N ALA A 294 -3.41 1.98 -23.95
CA ALA A 294 -4.68 2.36 -23.31
C ALA A 294 -4.45 3.20 -22.05
N ALA A 295 -3.43 2.86 -21.25
CA ALA A 295 -3.04 3.64 -20.08
C ALA A 295 -2.47 5.00 -20.49
N ALA A 296 -1.62 5.03 -21.52
CA ALA A 296 -1.08 6.27 -22.12
C ALA A 296 -2.21 7.17 -22.67
N LEU A 297 -3.16 6.60 -23.42
CA LEU A 297 -4.32 7.35 -23.92
C LEU A 297 -5.18 7.89 -22.77
N ARG A 298 -5.39 7.10 -21.71
CA ARG A 298 -6.11 7.56 -20.51
C ARG A 298 -5.38 8.74 -19.85
N ALA A 299 -4.05 8.67 -19.70
CA ALA A 299 -3.27 9.79 -19.15
C ALA A 299 -3.47 11.07 -19.96
N ARG A 300 -3.50 10.97 -21.29
CA ARG A 300 -3.77 12.11 -22.17
C ARG A 300 -5.17 12.70 -21.95
N PHE A 301 -6.19 11.85 -21.77
CA PHE A 301 -7.57 12.27 -21.50
C PHE A 301 -7.74 12.83 -20.08
N ASP A 302 -6.90 12.41 -19.13
CA ASP A 302 -6.81 12.97 -17.78
C ASP A 302 -6.07 14.32 -17.75
N GLY A 303 -5.53 14.79 -18.89
CA GLY A 303 -4.93 16.12 -19.04
C GLY A 303 -3.40 16.15 -18.98
N PHE A 304 -2.74 15.00 -18.91
CA PHE A 304 -1.28 14.94 -18.85
C PHE A 304 -0.62 15.01 -20.22
N ASN A 305 0.65 15.45 -20.25
CA ASN A 305 1.49 15.20 -21.42
C ASN A 305 1.86 13.71 -21.47
N VAL A 306 1.98 13.17 -22.67
CA VAL A 306 2.34 11.77 -22.90
C VAL A 306 3.39 11.74 -24.00
N ALA A 307 4.52 11.13 -23.72
CA ALA A 307 5.66 11.09 -24.64
C ALA A 307 6.36 9.74 -24.57
N ASP A 308 7.23 9.49 -25.55
CA ASP A 308 8.20 8.40 -25.47
C ASP A 308 9.29 8.72 -24.45
N ILE A 309 9.97 7.70 -23.93
CA ILE A 309 11.01 7.84 -22.90
C ILE A 309 12.14 8.79 -23.33
N ALA A 310 12.56 8.73 -24.60
CA ALA A 310 13.67 9.55 -25.10
C ALA A 310 13.32 11.05 -25.14
N GLU A 311 12.07 11.38 -25.45
CA GLU A 311 11.57 12.76 -25.43
C GLU A 311 11.37 13.25 -23.99
N ALA A 312 10.74 12.41 -23.16
CA ALA A 312 10.43 12.76 -21.77
C ALA A 312 11.70 13.00 -20.94
N PHE A 313 12.76 12.22 -21.15
CA PHE A 313 13.97 12.26 -20.32
C PHE A 313 14.83 13.50 -20.58
N ALA A 314 14.75 14.10 -21.77
CA ALA A 314 15.59 15.23 -22.15
C ALA A 314 15.37 16.49 -21.27
N GLY A 315 14.14 16.69 -20.78
CA GLY A 315 13.75 17.83 -19.93
C GLY A 315 13.64 17.49 -18.44
N ALA A 316 13.63 16.21 -18.07
CA ALA A 316 13.26 15.79 -16.72
C ALA A 316 14.15 16.36 -15.61
N ASP A 317 13.52 16.95 -14.59
CA ASP A 317 14.15 17.22 -13.30
C ASP A 317 14.06 15.99 -12.39
N MET A 318 12.97 15.23 -12.52
CA MET A 318 12.72 14.00 -11.79
C MET A 318 12.13 12.92 -12.69
N VAL A 319 12.56 11.68 -12.50
CA VAL A 319 11.97 10.48 -13.11
C VAL A 319 11.54 9.52 -12.02
N VAL A 320 10.28 9.08 -12.11
CA VAL A 320 9.62 8.27 -11.09
C VAL A 320 9.06 7.01 -11.72
N SER A 321 9.56 5.84 -11.30
CA SER A 321 9.02 4.54 -11.71
C SER A 321 7.83 4.13 -10.84
N ALA A 322 6.71 3.79 -11.47
CA ALA A 322 5.47 3.36 -10.82
C ALA A 322 4.89 2.08 -11.47
N THR A 323 5.73 1.24 -12.06
CA THR A 323 5.30 0.12 -12.91
C THR A 323 5.20 -1.21 -12.17
N GLY A 324 5.99 -1.45 -11.12
CA GLY A 324 6.13 -2.80 -10.55
C GLY A 324 6.78 -3.79 -11.53
N VAL A 325 7.66 -3.29 -12.41
CA VAL A 325 8.36 -4.08 -13.45
C VAL A 325 9.87 -3.89 -13.32
N ARG A 326 10.59 -5.02 -13.32
CA ARG A 326 12.04 -5.04 -13.16
C ARG A 326 12.67 -4.36 -14.38
N HIS A 327 13.68 -3.52 -14.13
CA HIS A 327 14.41 -2.79 -15.17
C HIS A 327 13.49 -1.91 -16.03
N THR A 328 12.51 -1.25 -15.40
CA THR A 328 11.69 -0.21 -16.03
C THR A 328 12.54 0.94 -16.55
N VAL A 329 13.60 1.29 -15.83
CA VAL A 329 14.64 2.18 -16.34
C VAL A 329 15.93 1.39 -16.42
N SER A 330 16.36 1.11 -17.65
CA SER A 330 17.63 0.47 -17.96
C SER A 330 18.81 1.43 -17.79
N MET A 331 20.02 0.89 -17.66
CA MET A 331 21.25 1.71 -17.64
C MET A 331 21.38 2.61 -18.87
N GLU A 332 21.02 2.10 -20.06
CA GLU A 332 21.10 2.88 -21.30
C GLU A 332 20.11 4.05 -21.30
N GLU A 333 18.91 3.86 -20.76
CA GLU A 333 17.93 4.94 -20.60
C GLU A 333 18.38 5.96 -19.55
N MET A 334 19.09 5.54 -18.49
CA MET A 334 19.67 6.48 -17.52
C MET A 334 20.68 7.44 -18.14
N LYS A 335 21.37 7.04 -19.22
CA LYS A 335 22.32 7.92 -19.95
C LYS A 335 21.64 9.06 -20.69
N LEU A 336 20.32 8.97 -20.93
CA LEU A 336 19.53 10.02 -21.59
C LEU A 336 19.19 11.18 -20.64
N LEU A 337 19.38 10.99 -19.33
CA LEU A 337 19.05 11.97 -18.31
C LEU A 337 20.11 13.07 -18.20
N ARG A 338 19.71 14.20 -17.63
CA ARG A 338 20.63 15.31 -17.34
C ARG A 338 21.38 15.03 -16.03
N ASP A 339 22.53 15.69 -15.89
CA ASP A 339 23.29 15.63 -14.64
C ASP A 339 22.41 16.11 -13.47
N LYS A 340 22.51 15.39 -12.34
CA LYS A 340 21.74 15.59 -11.10
C LYS A 340 20.22 15.38 -11.20
N THR A 341 19.69 14.85 -12.31
CA THR A 341 18.28 14.41 -12.36
C THR A 341 18.00 13.41 -11.24
N ILE A 342 16.83 13.57 -10.60
CA ILE A 342 16.41 12.72 -9.49
C ILE A 342 15.74 11.45 -10.02
N LEU A 343 16.16 10.30 -9.52
CA LEU A 343 15.53 9.00 -9.75
C LEU A 343 14.82 8.53 -8.48
N ALA A 344 13.58 8.08 -8.64
CA ALA A 344 12.79 7.53 -7.56
C ALA A 344 11.97 6.31 -8.02
N VAL A 345 11.75 5.38 -7.10
CA VAL A 345 10.82 4.27 -7.28
C VAL A 345 9.64 4.47 -6.32
N ILE A 346 8.44 4.36 -6.84
CA ILE A 346 7.18 4.38 -6.08
C ILE A 346 6.33 3.13 -6.36
N GLY A 347 6.87 2.20 -7.15
CA GLY A 347 6.32 0.86 -7.28
C GLY A 347 6.65 -0.01 -6.06
N GLY A 348 6.77 -1.32 -6.26
CA GLY A 348 6.77 -2.26 -5.14
C GLY A 348 7.55 -3.56 -5.39
N ILE A 349 8.54 -3.52 -6.28
CA ILE A 349 9.47 -4.62 -6.46
C ILE A 349 10.91 -4.12 -6.48
N ALA A 350 11.84 -4.99 -6.06
CA ALA A 350 13.26 -4.72 -6.17
C ALA A 350 13.68 -4.58 -7.65
N HIS A 351 14.68 -3.72 -7.89
CA HIS A 351 15.30 -3.52 -9.21
C HIS A 351 14.35 -3.03 -10.29
N GLU A 352 13.39 -2.14 -9.99
CA GLU A 352 12.69 -1.38 -11.04
C GLU A 352 13.66 -0.49 -11.83
N LEU A 353 14.72 -0.03 -11.17
CA LEU A 353 15.89 0.57 -11.80
C LEU A 353 16.97 -0.52 -11.97
N ALA A 354 17.64 -0.55 -13.12
CA ALA A 354 18.69 -1.53 -13.44
C ALA A 354 20.01 -1.26 -12.70
N LEU A 355 19.95 -1.13 -11.37
CA LEU A 355 21.11 -0.84 -10.51
C LEU A 355 22.06 -2.03 -10.39
N ASP A 356 21.55 -3.24 -10.59
CA ASP A 356 22.33 -4.49 -10.60
C ASP A 356 23.16 -4.69 -11.87
N ASP A 357 22.90 -3.89 -12.91
CA ASP A 357 23.74 -3.84 -14.12
C ASP A 357 24.89 -2.83 -13.97
N LEU A 358 24.95 -2.07 -12.87
CA LEU A 358 25.97 -1.06 -12.63
C LEU A 358 27.19 -1.63 -11.87
N PRO A 359 28.37 -1.01 -12.03
CA PRO A 359 29.53 -1.31 -11.19
C PRO A 359 29.20 -1.18 -9.70
N ALA A 360 29.82 -2.00 -8.86
CA ALA A 360 29.55 -2.02 -7.41
C ALA A 360 29.87 -0.69 -6.70
N ASP A 361 30.74 0.12 -7.28
CA ASP A 361 31.15 1.45 -6.81
C ASP A 361 30.37 2.60 -7.46
N ALA A 362 29.39 2.30 -8.34
CA ALA A 362 28.55 3.30 -8.98
C ALA A 362 27.63 4.02 -7.99
N LEU A 363 27.28 3.34 -6.87
CA LEU A 363 26.43 3.89 -5.83
C LEU A 363 27.29 4.51 -4.72
N GLY A 364 27.14 5.82 -4.54
CA GLY A 364 27.73 6.50 -3.39
C GLY A 364 27.05 6.10 -2.08
N ASP A 365 27.74 6.33 -0.96
CA ASP A 365 27.12 6.22 0.36
C ASP A 365 25.89 7.14 0.41
N ALA A 366 24.76 6.63 0.90
CA ALA A 366 23.64 7.52 1.15
C ALA A 366 23.95 8.46 2.31
N ASP A 367 23.47 9.69 2.15
CA ASP A 367 23.43 10.61 3.27
C ASP A 367 22.43 10.14 4.33
N THR A 368 22.34 10.90 5.43
CA THR A 368 21.38 10.63 6.51
C THR A 368 19.91 10.70 6.08
N ASN A 369 19.61 11.15 4.86
CA ASN A 369 18.26 11.31 4.32
C ASN A 369 17.92 10.26 3.26
N ALA A 370 18.67 9.16 3.15
CA ALA A 370 18.45 8.13 2.13
C ALA A 370 18.52 8.68 0.68
N ILE A 371 19.36 9.70 0.44
CA ILE A 371 19.70 10.19 -0.89
C ILE A 371 21.16 9.84 -1.17
N CYS A 372 21.43 9.21 -2.30
CA CYS A 372 22.81 8.95 -2.75
C CYS A 372 23.06 9.46 -4.16
N GLU A 373 24.33 9.68 -4.49
CA GLU A 373 24.75 9.91 -5.86
C GLU A 373 24.89 8.57 -6.58
N LEU A 374 24.42 8.53 -7.84
CA LEU A 374 24.53 7.38 -8.73
C LEU A 374 25.36 7.77 -9.94
N GLN A 375 26.56 7.20 -10.07
CA GLN A 375 27.44 7.43 -11.20
C GLN A 375 27.08 6.48 -12.34
N VAL A 376 26.43 6.99 -13.38
CA VAL A 376 26.12 6.19 -14.58
C VAL A 376 27.38 6.08 -15.44
N PRO A 377 27.85 4.87 -15.77
CA PRO A 377 29.02 4.67 -16.65
C PRO A 377 28.84 5.38 -17.99
N ASP A 378 29.85 6.16 -18.39
CA ASP A 378 29.83 7.00 -19.60
C ASP A 378 28.61 7.95 -19.68
N GLY A 379 28.05 8.33 -18.51
CA GLY A 379 26.81 9.09 -18.40
C GLY A 379 26.84 10.13 -17.28
N PRO A 380 25.67 10.66 -16.89
CA PRO A 380 25.54 11.67 -15.84
C PRO A 380 25.77 11.10 -14.43
N THR A 381 25.95 11.99 -13.46
CA THR A 381 25.79 11.65 -12.04
C THR A 381 24.37 12.00 -11.61
N LEU A 382 23.57 10.99 -11.27
CA LEU A 382 22.16 11.15 -10.88
C LEU A 382 22.02 11.21 -9.35
N ARG A 383 20.85 11.65 -8.89
CA ARG A 383 20.47 11.61 -7.46
C ARG A 383 19.43 10.53 -7.24
N LEU A 384 19.74 9.52 -6.46
CA LEU A 384 18.85 8.39 -6.23
C LEU A 384 18.19 8.52 -4.86
N LEU A 385 16.86 8.42 -4.83
CA LEU A 385 16.10 8.37 -3.58
C LEU A 385 15.98 6.94 -3.07
N ALA A 386 16.02 6.78 -1.76
CA ALA A 386 15.73 5.52 -1.07
C ALA A 386 16.54 4.33 -1.60
N HIS A 387 17.79 4.57 -2.04
CA HIS A 387 18.64 3.56 -2.67
C HIS A 387 18.03 2.84 -3.89
N GLY A 388 17.04 3.45 -4.54
CA GLY A 388 16.33 2.87 -5.67
C GLY A 388 15.22 1.90 -5.29
N ASP A 389 14.84 1.87 -4.01
CA ASP A 389 13.67 1.14 -3.52
C ASP A 389 12.47 2.09 -3.34
N GLY A 390 11.30 1.54 -3.00
CA GLY A 390 10.06 2.29 -2.84
C GLY A 390 10.15 3.39 -1.78
N VAL A 391 10.01 4.65 -2.22
CA VAL A 391 10.22 5.82 -1.35
C VAL A 391 9.28 5.84 -0.14
N ASN A 392 8.04 5.36 -0.27
CA ASN A 392 7.04 5.42 0.80
C ASN A 392 7.36 4.52 2.00
N TYR A 393 8.01 3.38 1.80
CA TYR A 393 8.34 2.45 2.89
C TYR A 393 9.81 2.49 3.30
N THR A 394 10.72 2.84 2.39
CA THR A 394 12.15 2.94 2.71
C THR A 394 12.50 4.27 3.37
N ALA A 395 11.88 5.37 2.92
CA ALA A 395 12.15 6.72 3.42
C ALA A 395 10.91 7.39 4.07
N GLY A 396 9.77 6.70 4.10
CA GLY A 396 8.51 7.18 4.64
C GLY A 396 7.92 6.23 5.69
N GLY A 397 6.74 6.57 6.22
CA GLY A 397 6.03 5.78 7.22
C GLY A 397 5.08 4.71 6.66
N GLY A 398 5.28 4.31 5.39
CA GLY A 398 4.36 3.45 4.65
C GLY A 398 3.03 4.12 4.34
N ASN A 399 2.01 3.33 3.98
CA ASN A 399 0.67 3.83 3.70
C ASN A 399 -0.04 4.37 4.95
N PRO A 400 -1.00 5.31 4.80
CA PRO A 400 -1.68 5.90 5.95
C PRO A 400 -2.58 4.92 6.70
N ILE A 401 -2.84 5.19 7.99
CA ILE A 401 -3.61 4.30 8.87
C ILE A 401 -4.99 3.97 8.31
N GLU A 402 -5.76 4.98 7.87
CA GLU A 402 -7.12 4.78 7.37
C GLU A 402 -7.17 4.01 6.03
N VAL A 403 -6.07 4.01 5.28
CA VAL A 403 -5.95 3.25 4.03
C VAL A 403 -5.63 1.79 4.35
N MET A 404 -4.67 1.54 5.23
CA MET A 404 -4.36 0.19 5.69
C MET A 404 -5.52 -0.45 6.46
N ASP A 405 -6.38 0.34 7.12
CA ASP A 405 -7.62 -0.19 7.70
C ASP A 405 -8.48 -0.93 6.66
N LEU A 406 -8.49 -0.47 5.40
CA LEU A 406 -9.19 -1.14 4.32
C LEU A 406 -8.45 -2.41 3.87
N SER A 407 -7.14 -2.32 3.61
CA SER A 407 -6.31 -3.46 3.19
C SER A 407 -6.36 -4.60 4.22
N LEU A 408 -6.22 -4.26 5.50
CA LEU A 408 -6.26 -5.21 6.60
C LEU A 408 -7.69 -5.73 6.88
N ALA A 409 -8.74 -4.95 6.61
CA ALA A 409 -10.10 -5.49 6.62
C ALA A 409 -10.33 -6.52 5.50
N VAL A 410 -9.71 -6.34 4.32
CA VAL A 410 -9.73 -7.36 3.26
C VAL A 410 -8.95 -8.61 3.69
N GLN A 411 -7.81 -8.46 4.36
CA GLN A 411 -7.07 -9.59 4.94
C GLN A 411 -7.93 -10.37 5.94
N VAL A 412 -8.62 -9.68 6.86
CA VAL A 412 -9.53 -10.32 7.81
C VAL A 412 -10.67 -11.04 7.09
N ALA A 413 -11.25 -10.47 6.04
CA ALA A 413 -12.29 -11.12 5.26
C ALA A 413 -11.76 -12.36 4.52
N ALA A 414 -10.56 -12.31 3.96
CA ALA A 414 -9.90 -13.46 3.34
C ALA A 414 -9.65 -14.59 4.34
N ILE A 415 -9.15 -14.26 5.54
CA ILE A 415 -8.96 -15.21 6.64
C ILE A 415 -10.29 -15.83 7.08
N ALA A 416 -11.33 -15.02 7.25
CA ALA A 416 -12.66 -15.51 7.60
C ALA A 416 -13.25 -16.42 6.50
N TYR A 417 -13.05 -16.09 5.23
CA TYR A 417 -13.48 -16.89 4.09
C TYR A 417 -12.78 -18.26 4.06
N LEU A 418 -11.46 -18.27 4.20
CA LEU A 418 -10.67 -19.51 4.28
C LEU A 418 -11.07 -20.38 5.47
N ALA A 419 -11.25 -19.78 6.65
CA ALA A 419 -11.68 -20.47 7.85
C ALA A 419 -13.07 -21.10 7.69
N LYS A 420 -14.03 -20.35 7.13
CA LYS A 420 -15.41 -20.78 6.91
C LYS A 420 -15.51 -21.96 5.93
N HIS A 421 -14.67 -21.97 4.90
CA HIS A 421 -14.69 -22.97 3.83
C HIS A 421 -13.55 -24.00 3.95
N LYS A 422 -13.10 -24.26 5.18
CA LYS A 422 -12.02 -25.20 5.47
C LYS A 422 -12.34 -26.59 4.89
N GLY A 423 -11.48 -27.06 3.99
CA GLY A 423 -11.59 -28.37 3.35
C GLY A 423 -12.51 -28.42 2.13
N GLU A 424 -13.14 -27.30 1.75
CA GLU A 424 -14.05 -27.21 0.60
C GLU A 424 -13.41 -26.53 -0.61
N LEU A 425 -12.44 -25.63 -0.38
CA LEU A 425 -11.83 -24.81 -1.41
C LEU A 425 -10.76 -25.59 -2.21
N PRO A 426 -10.66 -25.35 -3.53
CA PRO A 426 -9.60 -25.95 -4.34
C PRO A 426 -8.24 -25.28 -4.05
N ALA A 427 -7.15 -26.04 -4.19
CA ALA A 427 -5.78 -25.52 -4.12
C ALA A 427 -5.43 -24.68 -5.36
N LYS A 428 -5.96 -23.46 -5.41
CA LYS A 428 -5.84 -22.51 -6.51
C LYS A 428 -5.76 -21.08 -6.00
N LEU A 429 -5.38 -20.16 -6.89
CA LEU A 429 -5.56 -18.75 -6.62
C LEU A 429 -7.06 -18.39 -6.69
N LEU A 430 -7.55 -17.74 -5.64
CA LEU A 430 -8.94 -17.35 -5.46
C LEU A 430 -9.03 -15.83 -5.31
N ARG A 431 -10.20 -15.29 -5.67
CA ARG A 431 -10.56 -13.90 -5.42
C ARG A 431 -11.61 -13.83 -4.34
N LEU A 432 -11.54 -12.78 -3.52
CA LEU A 432 -12.57 -12.50 -2.54
C LEU A 432 -13.89 -12.15 -3.24
N GLY A 433 -15.01 -12.59 -2.65
CA GLY A 433 -16.33 -12.34 -3.21
C GLY A 433 -16.72 -10.86 -3.19
N LYS A 434 -17.52 -10.44 -4.17
CA LYS A 434 -18.03 -9.05 -4.25
C LYS A 434 -18.79 -8.64 -2.98
N ASP A 435 -19.49 -9.58 -2.34
CA ASP A 435 -20.30 -9.30 -1.15
C ASP A 435 -19.43 -8.98 0.07
N ASP A 436 -18.30 -9.66 0.23
CA ASP A 436 -17.35 -9.38 1.32
C ASP A 436 -16.71 -7.99 1.13
N GLU A 437 -16.31 -7.66 -0.10
CA GLU A 437 -15.79 -6.32 -0.42
C GLU A 437 -16.86 -5.23 -0.21
N ASN A 438 -18.10 -5.47 -0.63
CA ASN A 438 -19.18 -4.51 -0.44
C ASN A 438 -19.49 -4.31 1.04
N LEU A 439 -19.39 -5.35 1.87
CA LEU A 439 -19.54 -5.24 3.31
C LEU A 439 -18.47 -4.33 3.91
N ILE A 440 -17.20 -4.53 3.55
CA ILE A 440 -16.10 -3.67 4.02
C ILE A 440 -16.33 -2.23 3.56
N ALA A 441 -16.71 -2.01 2.29
CA ALA A 441 -17.00 -0.68 1.76
C ALA A 441 -18.16 0.01 2.51
N GLN A 442 -19.22 -0.72 2.85
CA GLN A 442 -20.34 -0.20 3.64
C GLN A 442 -19.90 0.20 5.05
N LEU A 443 -19.09 -0.62 5.71
CA LEU A 443 -18.51 -0.29 7.02
C LEU A 443 -17.63 0.97 6.93
N ALA A 444 -16.78 1.05 5.90
CA ALA A 444 -15.91 2.20 5.66
C ALA A 444 -16.66 3.50 5.40
N LEU A 445 -17.78 3.44 4.66
CA LEU A 445 -18.67 4.58 4.45
C LEU A 445 -19.38 4.99 5.74
N ALA A 446 -19.92 4.03 6.50
CA ALA A 446 -20.63 4.31 7.74
C ALA A 446 -19.74 5.01 8.78
N VAL A 447 -18.49 4.57 8.92
CA VAL A 447 -17.47 5.22 9.75
C VAL A 447 -17.25 6.68 9.34
N ARG A 448 -17.36 6.97 8.05
CA ARG A 448 -17.18 8.31 7.46
C ARG A 448 -18.49 9.11 7.38
N GLY A 449 -19.54 8.67 8.07
CA GLY A 449 -20.85 9.34 8.07
C GLY A 449 -21.59 9.28 6.73
N ALA A 450 -21.19 8.38 5.83
CA ALA A 450 -21.76 8.22 4.50
C ALA A 450 -22.49 6.87 4.36
N SER A 451 -23.34 6.75 3.35
CA SER A 451 -23.97 5.49 2.98
C SER A 451 -24.08 5.34 1.47
N ALA A 452 -23.90 4.11 0.97
CA ALA A 452 -24.17 3.80 -0.42
C ALA A 452 -25.65 3.46 -0.59
N ARG A 453 -26.30 3.99 -1.63
CA ARG A 453 -27.65 3.58 -2.01
C ARG A 453 -27.61 2.12 -2.46
N GLN A 454 -28.35 1.26 -1.77
CA GLN A 454 -28.74 -0.04 -2.29
C GLN A 454 -29.77 0.20 -3.40
N VAL A 455 -29.35 0.12 -4.66
CA VAL A 455 -30.31 -0.02 -5.75
C VAL A 455 -30.83 -1.44 -5.63
N GLY A 456 -32.01 -1.61 -5.03
CA GLY A 456 -32.66 -2.91 -4.98
C GLY A 456 -32.71 -3.45 -6.40
N GLN A 457 -32.09 -4.60 -6.64
CA GLN A 457 -32.53 -5.43 -7.75
C GLN A 457 -34.00 -5.69 -7.44
N LYS A 458 -34.92 -5.00 -8.12
CA LYS A 458 -36.26 -5.56 -8.25
C LYS A 458 -36.01 -6.96 -8.80
N SER A 459 -36.40 -7.99 -8.05
CA SER A 459 -36.24 -9.41 -8.39
C SER A 459 -36.73 -9.73 -9.81
N ASP A 460 -37.53 -8.84 -10.38
CA ASP A 460 -38.21 -8.98 -11.66
C ASP A 460 -37.52 -8.23 -12.82
N THR A 461 -36.34 -7.65 -12.58
CA THR A 461 -35.54 -7.00 -13.64
C THR A 461 -34.28 -7.78 -13.96
N VAL A 462 -34.42 -9.09 -14.18
CA VAL A 462 -33.52 -9.75 -15.12
C VAL A 462 -33.78 -9.04 -16.46
N PRO A 463 -32.77 -8.41 -17.09
CA PRO A 463 -32.97 -7.86 -18.43
C PRO A 463 -33.51 -8.99 -19.30
N ASP A 464 -34.75 -8.87 -19.75
CA ASP A 464 -35.29 -9.86 -20.69
C ASP A 464 -34.42 -9.75 -21.93
N TRP A 465 -33.56 -10.75 -22.16
CA TRP A 465 -32.65 -10.76 -23.30
C TRP A 465 -33.41 -10.76 -24.63
N LYS A 466 -34.72 -11.04 -24.60
CA LYS A 466 -35.63 -10.94 -25.75
C LYS A 466 -36.14 -9.51 -25.98
N LEU A 467 -36.06 -8.61 -25.00
CA LEU A 467 -36.26 -7.18 -25.20
C LEU A 467 -35.05 -6.62 -25.97
N THR A 468 -35.11 -6.73 -27.28
CA THR A 468 -34.27 -5.98 -28.20
C THR A 468 -34.71 -4.51 -28.24
N ARG A 469 -33.82 -3.61 -28.66
CA ARG A 469 -34.16 -2.19 -28.94
C ARG A 469 -35.26 -1.97 -30.00
N PHE A 470 -35.74 -3.05 -30.60
CA PHE A 470 -36.79 -3.07 -31.63
C PHE A 470 -38.09 -3.73 -31.15
N SER A 471 -38.17 -4.12 -29.87
CA SER A 471 -39.31 -4.88 -29.33
C SER A 471 -40.48 -3.99 -28.93
N ASP A 472 -40.25 -2.67 -28.86
CA ASP A 472 -41.27 -1.65 -28.65
C ASP A 472 -41.63 -0.99 -29.99
N ALA A 473 -42.17 -1.78 -30.93
CA ALA A 473 -42.73 -1.30 -32.19
C ALA A 473 -44.25 -1.55 -32.26
#